data_AF-A0A935XB26-F1
#
_entry.id   AF-A0A935XB26-F1
#
_cell.length_a   1.000
_cell.length_b   1.000
_cell.length_c   1.000
_cell.angle_alpha   90.00
_cell.angle_beta   90.00
_cell.angle_gamma   90.00
#
_symmetry.space_group_name_H-M   'P 1'
#
loop_
_entity.id
_entity.type
_entity.pdbx_description
1 polymer ?
#
loop_
_entity_poly.entity_id
_entity_poly.type
_entity_poly.pdbx_seq_one_letter_code
_entity_poly.pdbx_strand_id
1 'polypeptide(L)'
;MLTRPWSFPLEGGCTCRLVRYRMETEPLFVHCCHCRWCQRETGTSYALNALIESDRVTIASGSPELVDTPSASGRGQKIFRCPRCHVAVWSHYAGAGPLVRFVRIGTLDEPDALAPDIHIHTESKQPWVVLPQDTPAVFRYYDREEMWPAASLARRRALLGRAAGG
;
A
#
# COMPACT_ATOMS: atom_id res chain seq x y z
N MET A 1 19.06 10.45 2.11
CA MET A 1 17.93 10.83 2.97
C MET A 1 17.09 11.86 2.24
N LEU A 2 16.04 11.43 1.53
CA LEU A 2 15.09 12.35 0.90
C LEU A 2 14.17 12.88 2.00
N THR A 3 14.45 14.09 2.49
CA THR A 3 13.50 14.85 3.31
C THR A 3 12.28 15.12 2.44
N ARG A 4 11.18 14.39 2.64
CA ARG A 4 9.94 14.53 1.86
C ARG A 4 9.31 15.91 2.16
N PRO A 5 9.23 16.85 1.21
CA PRO A 5 8.67 18.19 1.44
C PRO A 5 7.13 18.21 1.46
N TRP A 6 6.48 17.05 1.63
CA TRP A 6 5.04 16.90 1.45
C TRP A 6 4.31 16.94 2.79
N SER A 7 3.31 17.82 2.90
CA SER A 7 2.43 17.91 4.06
C SER A 7 1.19 17.03 3.89
N PHE A 8 0.77 16.36 4.95
CA PHE A 8 -0.50 15.64 5.01
C PHE A 8 -1.66 16.61 5.34
N PRO A 9 -2.90 16.35 4.87
CA PRO A 9 -3.33 15.14 4.16
C PRO A 9 -2.90 15.07 2.70
N LEU A 10 -2.67 13.86 2.18
CA LEU A 10 -2.52 13.61 0.74
C LEU A 10 -3.87 13.16 0.16
N GLU A 11 -4.33 13.83 -0.90
CA GLU A 11 -5.56 13.46 -1.60
C GLU A 11 -5.31 12.40 -2.68
N GLY A 12 -6.33 11.58 -2.93
CA GLY A 12 -6.30 10.59 -3.99
C GLY A 12 -7.69 10.14 -4.40
N GLY A 13 -7.75 9.27 -5.40
CA GLY A 13 -8.99 8.68 -5.86
C GLY A 13 -8.82 7.86 -7.12
N CYS A 14 -9.92 7.27 -7.56
CA CYS A 14 -9.94 6.55 -8.83
C CYS A 14 -9.88 7.52 -10.02
N THR A 15 -9.55 6.99 -11.21
CA THR A 15 -9.41 7.77 -12.45
C THR A 15 -10.68 8.54 -12.82
N CYS A 16 -11.86 7.94 -12.64
CA CYS A 16 -13.13 8.62 -12.95
C CYS A 16 -13.58 9.62 -11.87
N ARG A 17 -12.77 9.82 -10.82
CA ARG A 17 -13.00 10.74 -9.70
C ARG A 17 -14.26 10.49 -8.85
N LEU A 18 -14.99 9.39 -9.10
CA LEU A 18 -16.17 9.02 -8.30
C LEU A 18 -15.80 8.68 -6.85
N VAL A 19 -14.71 7.93 -6.66
CA VAL A 19 -14.17 7.61 -5.33
C VAL A 19 -13.01 8.53 -5.06
N ARG A 20 -13.11 9.32 -3.99
CA ARG A 20 -12.07 10.23 -3.50
C ARG A 20 -11.78 9.93 -2.03
N TYR A 21 -10.51 9.94 -1.67
CA TYR A 21 -10.05 9.65 -0.32
C TYR A 21 -8.90 10.59 0.08
N ARG A 22 -8.60 10.63 1.37
CA ARG A 22 -7.43 11.30 1.93
C ARG A 22 -6.63 10.34 2.78
N MET A 23 -5.31 10.42 2.68
CA MET A 23 -4.40 9.88 3.69
C MET A 23 -4.11 11.01 4.67
N GLU A 24 -4.59 10.87 5.91
CA GLU A 24 -4.52 11.93 6.94
C GLU A 24 -3.12 12.07 7.55
N THR A 25 -2.30 11.04 7.43
CA THR A 25 -0.95 10.99 8.00
C THR A 25 -0.02 10.24 7.07
N GLU A 26 1.28 10.35 7.34
CA GLU A 26 2.30 9.50 6.72
C GLU A 26 2.02 8.01 6.92
N PRO A 27 2.30 7.19 5.88
CA PRO A 27 2.14 5.75 5.98
C PRO A 27 3.15 5.16 6.97
N LEU A 28 2.84 3.97 7.47
CA LEU A 28 3.75 3.15 8.25
C LEU A 28 4.97 2.74 7.42
N PHE A 29 4.76 2.37 6.16
CA PHE A 29 5.81 1.90 5.26
C PHE A 29 5.30 1.83 3.80
N VAL A 30 6.19 1.88 2.81
CA VAL A 30 5.85 1.80 1.39
C VAL A 30 6.51 0.58 0.74
N HIS A 31 5.69 -0.32 0.19
CA HIS A 31 6.15 -1.51 -0.54
C HIS A 31 6.07 -1.32 -2.04
N CYS A 32 7.16 -1.57 -2.75
CA CYS A 32 7.13 -1.91 -4.18
C CYS A 32 7.16 -3.45 -4.33
N CYS A 33 6.01 -4.06 -4.59
CA CYS A 33 5.89 -5.52 -4.69
C CYS A 33 5.96 -5.99 -6.15
N HIS A 34 6.94 -6.85 -6.43
CA HIS A 34 7.23 -7.38 -7.77
C HIS A 34 6.62 -8.76 -8.03
N CYS A 35 5.77 -9.29 -7.14
CA CYS A 35 5.18 -10.62 -7.35
C CYS A 35 4.21 -10.63 -8.55
N ARG A 36 4.05 -11.79 -9.21
CA ARG A 36 3.17 -11.93 -10.39
C ARG A 36 1.71 -11.57 -10.13
N TRP A 37 1.23 -11.71 -8.90
CA TRP A 37 -0.12 -11.29 -8.53
C TRP A 37 -0.26 -9.76 -8.51
N CYS A 38 0.70 -9.05 -7.93
CA CYS A 38 0.73 -7.59 -7.95
C CYS A 38 0.85 -7.01 -9.36
N GLN A 39 1.62 -7.68 -10.23
CA GLN A 39 1.70 -7.35 -11.66
C GLN A 39 0.33 -7.50 -12.35
N ARG A 40 -0.36 -8.63 -12.14
CA ARG A 40 -1.70 -8.85 -12.71
C ARG A 40 -2.73 -7.83 -12.22
N GLU A 41 -2.74 -7.54 -10.91
CA GLU A 41 -3.71 -6.60 -10.33
C GLU A 41 -3.56 -5.16 -10.83
N THR A 42 -2.36 -4.77 -11.25
CA THR A 42 -2.09 -3.41 -11.74
C THR A 42 -1.96 -3.33 -13.26
N GLY A 43 -1.70 -4.45 -13.95
CA GLY A 43 -1.27 -4.45 -15.35
C GLY A 43 0.14 -3.91 -15.56
N THR A 44 0.91 -3.63 -14.50
CA THR A 44 2.25 -3.03 -14.57
C THR A 44 3.33 -3.96 -14.01
N SER A 45 4.58 -3.52 -13.97
CA SER A 45 5.71 -4.32 -13.50
C SER A 45 5.71 -4.62 -11.99
N TYR A 46 4.94 -3.88 -11.20
CA TYR A 46 4.85 -4.02 -9.75
C TYR A 46 3.60 -3.34 -9.19
N ALA A 47 3.26 -3.59 -7.92
CA ALA A 47 2.32 -2.74 -7.19
C ALA A 47 3.05 -1.92 -6.13
N LEU A 48 2.94 -0.59 -6.22
CA LEU A 48 3.44 0.33 -5.21
C LEU A 48 2.32 0.67 -4.21
N ASN A 49 2.50 0.26 -2.96
CA ASN A 49 1.49 0.38 -1.92
C ASN A 49 2.03 1.11 -0.69
N ALA A 50 1.30 2.12 -0.22
CA ALA A 50 1.50 2.73 1.08
C ALA A 50 0.69 1.96 2.13
N LEU A 51 1.35 1.42 3.15
CA LEU A 51 0.72 0.74 4.27
C LEU A 51 0.38 1.79 5.33
N ILE A 52 -0.89 1.92 5.67
CA ILE A 52 -1.37 2.92 6.62
C ILE A 52 -2.54 2.34 7.43
N GLU A 53 -2.68 2.76 8.69
CA GLU A 53 -3.81 2.39 9.53
C GLU A 53 -5.11 2.78 8.84
N SER A 54 -6.10 1.88 8.89
CA SER A 54 -7.35 2.07 8.13
C SER A 54 -8.10 3.33 8.57
N ASP A 55 -8.03 3.70 9.84
CA ASP A 55 -8.67 4.90 10.41
C ASP A 55 -8.00 6.22 9.98
N ARG A 56 -6.78 6.16 9.41
CA ARG A 56 -6.06 7.30 8.83
C ARG A 56 -6.31 7.50 7.35
N VAL A 57 -7.21 6.71 6.76
CA VAL A 57 -7.70 6.92 5.40
C VAL A 57 -9.18 7.28 5.45
N THR A 58 -9.50 8.52 5.11
CA THR A 58 -10.88 9.01 5.12
C THR A 58 -11.44 9.07 3.70
N ILE A 59 -12.74 8.88 3.56
CA ILE A 59 -13.43 8.95 2.27
C ILE A 59 -14.02 10.34 2.12
N ALA A 60 -13.60 11.06 1.08
CA ALA A 60 -14.10 12.38 0.75
C ALA A 60 -15.36 12.29 -0.12
N SER A 61 -15.43 11.32 -1.03
CA SER A 61 -16.63 11.07 -1.84
C SER A 61 -16.65 9.66 -2.45
N GLY A 62 -17.86 9.19 -2.76
CA GLY A 62 -18.12 7.85 -3.31
C GLY A 62 -17.87 6.73 -2.30
N SER A 63 -18.11 5.49 -2.73
CA SER A 63 -17.73 4.30 -1.96
C SER A 63 -17.15 3.27 -2.91
N PRO A 64 -15.95 2.74 -2.64
CA PRO A 64 -15.47 1.61 -3.41
C PRO A 64 -16.25 0.33 -3.04
N GLU A 65 -16.35 -0.57 -4.00
CA GLU A 65 -16.85 -1.93 -3.81
C GLU A 65 -15.71 -2.85 -3.36
N LEU A 66 -16.05 -3.85 -2.56
CA LEU A 66 -15.12 -4.87 -2.11
C LEU A 66 -15.12 -6.05 -3.10
N VAL A 67 -13.93 -6.48 -3.53
CA VAL A 67 -13.71 -7.65 -4.36
C VAL A 67 -12.76 -8.62 -3.65
N ASP A 68 -13.25 -9.80 -3.26
CA ASP A 68 -12.40 -10.88 -2.76
C ASP A 68 -11.57 -11.47 -3.91
N THR A 69 -10.25 -11.39 -3.77
CA THR A 69 -9.32 -11.73 -4.83
C THR A 69 -8.28 -12.72 -4.31
N PRO A 70 -7.91 -13.77 -5.08
CA PRO A 70 -6.86 -14.68 -4.66
C PRO A 70 -5.49 -13.95 -4.54
N SER A 71 -4.58 -14.54 -3.79
CA SER A 71 -3.23 -13.99 -3.59
C SER A 71 -2.17 -15.08 -3.57
N ALA A 72 -0.92 -14.70 -3.80
CA ALA A 72 0.23 -15.61 -3.77
C ALA A 72 0.32 -16.42 -2.46
N SER A 73 -0.15 -15.84 -1.35
CA SER A 73 -0.10 -16.48 -0.04
C SER A 73 -1.14 -17.58 0.17
N GLY A 74 -2.05 -17.81 -0.78
CA GLY A 74 -3.20 -18.71 -0.63
C GLY A 74 -4.32 -18.17 0.26
N ARG A 75 -4.06 -17.12 1.07
CA ARG A 75 -5.05 -16.53 2.00
C ARG A 75 -5.94 -15.46 1.37
N GLY A 76 -5.78 -15.18 0.07
CA GLY A 76 -6.50 -14.12 -0.63
C GLY A 76 -6.11 -12.71 -0.20
N GLN A 77 -6.85 -11.73 -0.70
CA GLN A 77 -6.80 -10.32 -0.37
C GLN A 77 -8.18 -9.70 -0.68
N LYS A 78 -8.52 -8.64 0.04
CA LYS A 78 -9.74 -7.87 -0.14
C LYS A 78 -9.39 -6.57 -0.85
N ILE A 79 -9.78 -6.42 -2.12
CA ILE A 79 -9.44 -5.24 -2.94
C ILE A 79 -10.64 -4.31 -3.00
N PHE A 80 -10.42 -3.03 -2.71
CA PHE A 80 -11.45 -2.01 -2.79
C PHE A 80 -11.29 -1.26 -4.11
N ARG A 81 -12.32 -1.33 -4.97
CA ARG A 81 -12.31 -0.80 -6.34
C ARG A 81 -13.40 0.23 -6.53
N CYS A 82 -13.18 1.22 -7.40
CA CYS A 82 -14.26 2.10 -7.81
C CYS A 82 -15.32 1.29 -8.58
N PRO A 83 -16.62 1.37 -8.23
CA PRO A 83 -17.67 0.61 -8.91
C PRO A 83 -17.93 1.08 -10.36
N ARG A 84 -17.35 2.21 -10.78
CA ARG A 84 -17.52 2.78 -12.12
C ARG A 84 -16.36 2.48 -13.05
N CYS A 85 -15.13 2.72 -12.61
CA CYS A 85 -13.94 2.53 -13.45
C CYS A 85 -13.05 1.37 -13.01
N HIS A 86 -13.47 0.62 -11.98
CA HIS A 86 -12.81 -0.58 -11.44
C HIS A 86 -11.36 -0.41 -10.98
N VAL A 87 -10.85 0.82 -10.92
CA VAL A 87 -9.53 1.13 -10.36
C VAL A 87 -9.51 0.75 -8.89
N ALA A 88 -8.53 -0.08 -8.51
CA ALA A 88 -8.25 -0.42 -7.13
C ALA A 88 -7.63 0.79 -6.41
N VAL A 89 -8.24 1.21 -5.31
CA VAL A 89 -7.75 2.33 -4.49
C VAL A 89 -6.94 1.86 -3.28
N TRP A 90 -7.32 0.73 -2.67
CA TRP A 90 -6.50 0.05 -1.67
C TRP A 90 -6.83 -1.45 -1.56
N SER A 91 -6.07 -2.15 -0.74
CA SER A 91 -6.32 -3.56 -0.40
C SER A 91 -6.16 -3.81 1.10
N HIS A 92 -6.86 -4.81 1.63
CA HIS A 92 -6.57 -5.44 2.91
C HIS A 92 -5.98 -6.83 2.64
N TYR A 93 -4.74 -7.06 3.07
CA TYR A 93 -4.10 -8.37 2.98
C TYR A 93 -4.32 -9.18 4.26
N ALA A 94 -4.47 -10.50 4.14
CA ALA A 94 -4.75 -11.39 5.27
C ALA A 94 -3.75 -11.24 6.43
N GLY A 95 -2.48 -10.94 6.16
CA GLY A 95 -1.45 -10.78 7.20
C GLY A 95 -1.58 -9.52 8.06
N ALA A 96 -2.31 -8.50 7.60
CA ALA A 96 -2.57 -7.27 8.35
C ALA A 96 -4.06 -7.09 8.71
N GLY A 97 -4.95 -7.82 8.05
CA GLY A 97 -6.38 -7.76 8.27
C GLY A 97 -6.98 -6.41 7.86
N PRO A 98 -8.17 -6.07 8.38
CA PRO A 98 -8.86 -4.82 8.03
C PRO A 98 -8.27 -3.57 8.72
N LEU A 99 -7.26 -3.74 9.58
CA LEU A 99 -6.66 -2.66 10.37
C LEU A 99 -5.66 -1.82 9.57
N VAL A 100 -5.13 -2.35 8.47
CA VAL A 100 -4.15 -1.67 7.61
C VAL A 100 -4.60 -1.70 6.17
N ARG A 101 -4.70 -0.52 5.57
CA ARG A 101 -4.91 -0.31 4.14
C ARG A 101 -3.58 -0.27 3.42
N PHE A 102 -3.53 -0.97 2.29
CA PHE A 102 -2.45 -0.92 1.32
C PHE A 102 -2.93 -0.03 0.18
N VAL A 103 -2.76 1.29 0.35
CA VAL A 103 -3.22 2.31 -0.59
C VAL A 103 -2.36 2.27 -1.85
N ARG A 104 -3.00 2.23 -3.02
CA ARG A 104 -2.31 2.22 -4.31
C ARG A 104 -1.76 3.62 -4.57
N ILE A 105 -0.44 3.79 -4.46
CA ILE A 105 0.18 5.13 -4.53
C ILE A 105 -0.10 5.84 -5.84
N GLY A 106 -0.16 5.11 -6.97
CA GLY A 106 -0.53 5.68 -8.27
C GLY A 106 -1.97 6.22 -8.36
N THR A 107 -2.79 6.09 -7.31
CA THR A 107 -4.12 6.70 -7.21
C THR A 107 -4.13 7.97 -6.37
N LEU A 108 -2.99 8.39 -5.81
CA LEU A 108 -2.83 9.70 -5.20
C LEU A 108 -2.80 10.77 -6.29
N ASP A 109 -3.24 11.97 -5.96
CA ASP A 109 -3.15 13.11 -6.87
C ASP A 109 -1.69 13.57 -7.04
N GLU A 110 -0.86 13.38 -6.01
CA GLU A 110 0.60 13.62 -6.02
C GLU A 110 1.37 12.32 -5.68
N PRO A 111 1.47 11.36 -6.61
CA PRO A 111 2.03 10.03 -6.32
C PRO A 111 3.54 10.06 -6.03
N ASP A 112 4.26 11.05 -6.55
CA ASP A 112 5.70 11.23 -6.37
C ASP A 112 6.08 11.55 -4.91
N ALA A 113 5.09 11.92 -4.09
CA ALA A 113 5.27 12.13 -2.67
C ALA A 113 5.74 10.88 -1.92
N LEU A 114 5.41 9.68 -2.43
CA LEU A 114 5.63 8.41 -1.74
C LEU A 114 6.48 7.42 -2.56
N ALA A 115 7.78 7.67 -2.63
CA ALA A 115 8.76 6.68 -3.11
C ALA A 115 8.77 5.37 -2.27
N PRO A 116 9.18 4.22 -2.83
CA PRO A 116 9.27 2.97 -2.09
C PRO A 116 10.33 3.00 -0.98
N ASP A 117 9.98 2.46 0.18
CA ASP A 117 10.95 2.20 1.25
C ASP A 117 11.67 0.85 1.01
N ILE A 118 11.03 -0.07 0.27
CA ILE A 118 11.59 -1.38 -0.07
C ILE A 118 11.01 -1.96 -1.36
N HIS A 119 11.83 -2.71 -2.09
CA HIS A 119 11.41 -3.62 -3.15
C HIS A 119 11.33 -5.06 -2.61
N ILE A 120 10.16 -5.67 -2.71
CA ILE A 120 9.91 -7.05 -2.25
C ILE A 120 9.54 -7.95 -3.43
N HIS A 121 9.71 -9.26 -3.25
CA HIS A 121 9.48 -10.26 -4.27
C HIS A 121 10.26 -9.99 -5.57
N THR A 122 11.54 -9.65 -5.45
CA THR A 122 12.39 -9.39 -6.61
C THR A 122 12.73 -10.65 -7.41
N GLU A 123 12.46 -11.84 -6.88
CA GLU A 123 12.52 -13.11 -7.62
C GLU A 123 11.57 -13.12 -8.83
N SER A 124 10.47 -12.35 -8.76
CA SER A 124 9.52 -12.16 -9.86
C SER A 124 9.69 -10.84 -10.61
N LYS A 125 10.69 -10.01 -10.27
CA LYS A 125 10.93 -8.73 -10.97
C LYS A 125 11.13 -8.99 -12.46
N GLN A 126 10.50 -8.19 -13.31
CA GLN A 126 10.78 -8.27 -14.74
C GLN A 126 12.26 -7.89 -15.01
N PRO A 127 13.02 -8.62 -15.84
CA PRO A 127 14.47 -8.43 -15.94
C PRO A 127 14.90 -7.00 -16.25
N TRP A 128 14.14 -6.31 -17.10
CA TRP A 128 14.42 -4.95 -17.58
C TRP A 128 14.09 -3.83 -16.57
N VAL A 129 13.42 -4.12 -15.46
CA VAL A 129 13.14 -3.10 -14.42
C VAL A 129 14.41 -2.83 -13.63
N VAL A 130 14.91 -1.59 -13.67
CA VAL A 130 16.06 -1.16 -12.87
C VAL A 130 15.58 -0.69 -11.49
N LEU A 131 16.23 -1.14 -10.42
CA LEU A 131 15.94 -0.72 -9.05
C LEU A 131 17.00 0.30 -8.59
N PRO A 132 16.62 1.36 -7.84
CA PRO A 132 17.59 2.27 -7.23
C PRO A 132 18.56 1.52 -6.31
N GLN A 133 19.85 1.87 -6.34
CA GLN A 133 20.88 1.19 -5.54
C GLN A 133 20.73 1.45 -4.03
N ASP A 134 20.14 2.58 -3.67
CA ASP A 134 19.96 3.05 -2.29
C ASP A 134 18.62 2.65 -1.67
N THR A 135 17.74 2.01 -2.44
CA THR A 135 16.49 1.45 -1.92
C THR A 135 16.65 -0.05 -1.66
N PRO A 136 16.43 -0.53 -0.43
CA PRO A 136 16.51 -1.95 -0.12
C PRO A 136 15.67 -2.82 -1.07
N ALA A 137 16.23 -3.96 -1.47
CA ALA A 137 15.59 -4.91 -2.36
C ALA A 137 15.82 -6.34 -1.87
N VAL A 138 14.74 -7.10 -1.64
CA VAL A 138 14.79 -8.46 -1.08
C VAL A 138 14.16 -9.49 -2.00
N PHE A 139 14.77 -10.69 -2.03
CA PHE A 139 14.36 -11.77 -2.94
C PHE A 139 12.92 -12.22 -2.73
N ARG A 140 12.40 -12.22 -1.49
CA ARG A 140 11.01 -12.60 -1.17
C ARG A 140 10.32 -11.56 -0.29
N TYR A 141 10.64 -11.56 0.99
CA TYR A 141 10.04 -10.69 2.00
C TYR A 141 11.09 -10.36 3.07
N TYR A 142 10.81 -9.37 3.90
CA TYR A 142 11.74 -8.82 4.89
C TYR A 142 11.21 -9.00 6.32
N ASP A 143 12.08 -8.87 7.32
CA ASP A 143 11.68 -8.78 8.72
C ASP A 143 11.23 -7.34 9.04
N ARG A 144 9.99 -7.20 9.50
CA ARG A 144 9.41 -5.89 9.84
C ARG A 144 10.14 -5.21 10.99
N GLU A 145 10.58 -5.94 12.01
CA GLU A 145 11.24 -5.34 13.17
C GLU A 145 12.65 -4.80 12.80
N GLU A 146 13.25 -5.31 11.73
CA GLU A 146 14.55 -4.84 11.22
C GLU A 146 14.40 -3.65 10.26
N MET A 147 13.39 -3.67 9.38
CA MET A 147 13.31 -2.72 8.26
C MET A 147 12.42 -1.50 8.51
N TRP A 148 11.45 -1.57 9.42
CA TRP A 148 10.52 -0.46 9.63
C TRP A 148 11.11 0.61 10.54
N PRO A 149 10.82 1.90 10.30
CA PRO A 149 11.17 2.96 11.23
C PRO A 149 10.59 2.69 12.62
N ALA A 150 11.33 3.05 13.67
CA ALA A 150 10.90 2.84 15.06
C ALA A 150 9.53 3.49 15.35
N ALA A 151 9.26 4.67 14.79
CA ALA A 151 7.96 5.34 14.90
C ALA A 151 6.82 4.52 14.26
N SER A 152 7.05 3.92 13.10
CA SER A 152 6.08 3.03 12.43
C SER A 152 5.84 1.75 13.22
N LEU A 153 6.89 1.16 13.80
CA LEU A 153 6.76 0.00 14.69
C LEU A 153 5.94 0.34 15.94
N ALA A 154 6.18 1.49 16.57
CA ALA A 154 5.41 1.95 17.72
C ALA A 154 3.93 2.13 17.38
N ARG A 155 3.61 2.79 16.26
CA ARG A 155 2.24 2.95 15.74
C ARG A 155 1.57 1.60 15.49
N ARG A 156 2.27 0.66 14.83
CA ARG A 156 1.76 -0.69 14.58
C ARG A 156 1.48 -1.46 15.87
N ARG A 157 2.39 -1.41 16.85
CA ARG A 157 2.19 -2.06 18.16
C ARG A 157 0.96 -1.49 18.88
N ALA A 158 0.78 -0.17 18.86
CA ALA A 158 -0.40 0.49 19.41
C ALA A 158 -1.70 0.06 18.70
N LEU A 159 -1.68 -0.03 17.35
CA LEU A 159 -2.81 -0.50 16.55
C LEU A 159 -3.23 -1.93 16.92
N LEU A 160 -2.27 -2.84 17.03
CA LEU A 160 -2.54 -4.24 17.40
C LEU A 160 -2.98 -4.39 18.86
N GLY A 161 -2.41 -3.60 19.77
CA GLY A 161 -2.83 -3.58 21.18
C GLY A 161 -4.29 -3.16 21.35
N ARG A 162 -4.75 -2.16 20.60
CA ARG A 162 -6.16 -1.73 20.59
C ARG A 162 -7.10 -2.83 20.09
N ALA A 163 -6.69 -3.57 19.07
CA ALA A 163 -7.51 -4.64 18.48
C ALA A 163 -7.59 -5.89 19.36
N ALA A 164 -6.62 -6.12 20.24
CA ALA A 164 -6.62 -7.27 21.17
C ALA A 164 -7.40 -6.99 22.46
N GLY A 165 -7.66 -5.72 22.78
CA GLY A 165 -8.32 -5.28 24.02
C GLY A 165 -9.78 -4.86 23.86
N GLY A 166 -10.35 -4.94 22.65
CA GLY A 166 -11.76 -4.69 22.36
C GLY A 166 -12.44 -5.94 21.83
#